data_AF-A0A7J7VGT2-F1
#
_entry.id   AF-A0A7J7VGT2-F1
#
_cell.length_a   1.000
_cell.length_b   1.000
_cell.length_c   1.000
_cell.angle_alpha   90.00
_cell.angle_beta   90.00
_cell.angle_gamma   90.00
#
_symmetry.space_group_name_H-M   'P 1'
#
loop_
_entity.id
_entity.type
_entity.pdbx_description
1 polymer ?
#
loop_
_entity_poly.entity_id
_entity_poly.type
_entity_poly.pdbx_seq_one_letter_code
_entity_poly.pdbx_strand_id
1 'polypeptide(L)'
;METRPGAGPSPGKKSCGIYPQGLLVFSGSSEKDTSLAKQFWITASMYPPNESQLVLSGSSSQRLPVARSSKSSTLEKSFLRSLSLEKNKGTDAIDETLKMEEKKKYLEKAKKRDEILQLFKKQREERISKELISLPYKPKNKVCKAKKVIPESNKEDQEEVKALN
;
A
#
# COMPACT_ATOMS: atom_id res chain seq x y z
N MET A 1 -20.88 -6.37 69.22
CA MET A 1 -19.53 -6.15 68.67
C MET A 1 -19.60 -6.40 67.19
N GLU A 2 -19.84 -5.34 66.42
CA GLU A 2 -19.89 -5.35 64.96
C GLU A 2 -18.46 -5.23 64.41
N THR A 3 -18.04 -6.13 63.52
CA THR A 3 -16.79 -5.97 62.76
C THR A 3 -17.07 -6.11 61.26
N ARG A 4 -17.18 -4.95 60.61
CA ARG A 4 -17.12 -4.78 59.15
C ARG A 4 -15.66 -4.84 58.70
N PRO A 5 -15.30 -5.62 57.66
CA PRO A 5 -14.09 -5.38 56.90
C PRO A 5 -14.42 -4.52 55.68
N GLY A 6 -13.84 -3.33 55.63
CA GLY A 6 -13.65 -2.57 54.39
C GLY A 6 -12.23 -2.78 53.90
N ALA A 7 -12.07 -3.07 52.61
CA ALA A 7 -10.84 -2.89 51.82
C ALA A 7 -11.23 -2.78 50.34
N GLY A 8 -10.78 -1.71 49.66
CA GLY A 8 -10.99 -1.43 48.22
C GLY A 8 -10.05 -2.24 47.33
N PRO A 9 -9.52 -1.71 46.19
CA PRO A 9 -10.00 -0.72 45.25
C PRO A 9 -10.58 -1.39 43.97
N SER A 10 -11.54 -0.77 43.29
CA SER A 10 -12.03 -1.31 42.01
C SER A 10 -10.99 -1.06 40.89
N PRO A 11 -10.56 -2.10 40.16
CA PRO A 11 -9.55 -1.97 39.12
C PRO A 11 -10.17 -1.39 37.85
N GLY A 12 -9.51 -0.36 37.32
CA GLY A 12 -9.49 -0.04 35.89
C GLY A 12 -10.83 0.37 35.30
N LYS A 13 -11.10 1.68 35.29
CA LYS A 13 -11.92 2.30 34.24
C LYS A 13 -11.28 1.98 32.89
N LYS A 14 -11.71 0.88 32.27
CA LYS A 14 -11.50 0.63 30.85
C LYS A 14 -12.23 1.76 30.15
N SER A 15 -11.48 2.62 29.46
CA SER A 15 -12.03 3.69 28.66
C SER A 15 -13.13 3.11 27.79
N CYS A 16 -14.33 3.69 27.92
CA CYS A 16 -15.50 3.31 27.18
C CYS A 16 -15.16 3.51 25.69
N GLY A 17 -14.93 2.41 24.97
CA GLY A 17 -14.93 2.43 23.52
C GLY A 17 -16.28 2.98 23.07
N ILE A 18 -16.27 3.83 22.05
CA ILE A 18 -17.48 4.40 21.45
C ILE A 18 -18.32 3.21 20.95
N TYR A 19 -19.28 2.78 21.75
CA TYR A 19 -20.24 1.75 21.37
C TYR A 19 -21.27 2.41 20.46
N PRO A 20 -21.66 1.79 19.33
CA PRO A 20 -22.77 2.30 18.54
C PRO A 20 -24.00 2.38 19.46
N GLN A 21 -24.64 3.56 19.46
CA GLN A 21 -25.77 3.91 20.31
C GLN A 21 -27.01 3.08 19.93
N GLY A 22 -27.01 1.80 20.28
CA GLY A 22 -28.08 0.84 20.05
C GLY A 22 -27.87 -0.39 20.92
N LEU A 23 -28.92 -0.80 21.64
CA LEU A 23 -28.88 -1.98 22.50
C LEU A 23 -28.76 -3.25 21.66
N LEU A 24 -27.52 -3.68 21.39
CA LEU A 24 -27.24 -4.95 20.73
C LEU A 24 -27.38 -6.08 21.76
N VAL A 25 -28.61 -6.59 21.92
CA VAL A 25 -28.95 -7.66 22.86
C VAL A 25 -28.98 -9.00 22.12
N PHE A 26 -28.09 -9.92 22.50
CA PHE A 26 -28.10 -11.30 22.00
C PHE A 26 -28.68 -12.22 23.09
N SER A 27 -29.67 -13.04 22.73
CA SER A 27 -30.25 -14.07 23.60
C SER A 27 -30.18 -15.44 22.92
N GLY A 28 -29.97 -16.51 23.69
CA GLY A 28 -29.94 -17.88 23.18
C GLY A 28 -28.70 -18.29 22.37
N SER A 29 -27.72 -17.40 22.17
CA SER A 29 -26.46 -17.69 21.47
C SER A 29 -25.31 -18.02 22.44
N SER A 30 -24.30 -18.77 21.97
CA SER A 30 -23.08 -19.02 22.71
C SER A 30 -22.27 -17.74 22.92
N GLU A 31 -21.53 -17.64 24.04
CA GLU A 31 -20.67 -16.48 24.33
C GLU A 31 -19.72 -16.17 23.17
N LYS A 32 -19.13 -17.20 22.56
CA LYS A 32 -18.24 -17.07 21.40
C LYS A 32 -18.93 -16.35 20.24
N ASP A 33 -20.16 -16.75 19.92
CA ASP A 33 -20.94 -16.17 18.83
C ASP A 33 -21.34 -14.73 19.14
N THR A 34 -21.71 -14.43 20.39
CA THR A 34 -22.02 -13.06 20.79
C THR A 34 -20.81 -12.14 20.69
N SER A 35 -19.61 -12.64 20.99
CA SER A 35 -18.37 -11.86 20.91
C SER A 35 -18.02 -11.54 19.45
N LEU A 36 -18.16 -12.53 18.56
CA LEU A 36 -17.92 -12.37 17.14
C LEU A 36 -18.93 -11.41 16.51
N ALA A 37 -20.21 -11.56 16.83
CA ALA A 37 -21.27 -10.69 16.32
C ALA A 37 -21.09 -9.23 16.78
N LYS A 38 -20.67 -9.02 18.03
CA LYS A 38 -20.28 -7.68 18.52
C LYS A 38 -19.12 -7.11 17.73
N GLN A 39 -18.04 -7.86 17.54
CA GLN A 39 -16.87 -7.41 16.76
C GLN A 39 -17.25 -7.06 15.33
N PHE A 40 -18.02 -7.92 14.67
CA PHE A 40 -18.53 -7.69 13.32
C PHE A 40 -19.37 -6.42 13.23
N TRP A 41 -20.28 -6.21 14.18
CA TRP A 41 -21.13 -5.02 14.17
C TRP A 41 -20.34 -3.73 14.38
N ILE A 42 -19.33 -3.78 15.26
CA ILE A 42 -18.41 -2.66 15.47
C ILE A 42 -17.65 -2.37 14.17
N THR A 43 -17.07 -3.38 13.52
CA THR A 43 -16.30 -3.15 12.28
C THR A 43 -17.17 -2.70 11.11
N ALA A 44 -18.41 -3.20 11.00
CA ALA A 44 -19.35 -2.82 9.95
C ALA A 44 -19.96 -1.42 10.15
N SER A 45 -20.11 -0.96 11.40
CA SER A 45 -20.66 0.37 11.71
C SER A 45 -19.61 1.49 11.71
N MET A 46 -18.32 1.15 11.68
CA MET A 46 -17.25 2.14 11.54
C MET A 46 -17.12 2.60 10.08
N TYR A 47 -16.71 3.86 9.90
CA TYR A 47 -16.31 4.35 8.58
C TYR A 47 -15.15 3.50 8.03
N PRO A 48 -15.12 3.22 6.72
CA PRO A 48 -13.99 2.54 6.11
C PRO A 48 -12.71 3.32 6.44
N PRO A 49 -11.58 2.61 6.68
CA PRO A 49 -10.32 3.26 6.99
C PRO A 49 -9.98 4.25 5.87
N ASN A 50 -9.32 5.34 6.23
CA ASN A 50 -8.98 6.43 5.32
C ASN A 50 -8.25 5.98 4.05
N GLU A 51 -7.48 4.89 4.12
CA GLU A 51 -6.81 4.25 2.97
C GLU A 51 -7.76 3.60 1.96
N SER A 52 -8.97 3.22 2.39
CA SER A 52 -10.00 2.61 1.56
C SER A 52 -11.04 3.62 1.06
N GLN A 53 -10.95 4.89 1.48
CA GLN A 53 -11.83 5.95 1.01
C GLN A 53 -11.35 6.44 -0.36
N LEU A 54 -12.07 6.04 -1.42
CA LEU A 54 -11.83 6.54 -2.79
C LEU A 54 -12.13 8.03 -2.95
N VAL A 55 -12.79 8.65 -1.98
CA VAL A 55 -13.06 10.08 -1.94
C VAL A 55 -11.95 10.73 -1.14
N LEU A 56 -10.96 11.27 -1.86
CA LEU A 56 -9.95 12.18 -1.30
C LEU A 56 -10.68 13.29 -0.54
N SER A 57 -10.62 13.24 0.79
CA SER A 57 -11.16 14.29 1.64
C SER A 57 -10.45 15.61 1.35
N GLY A 58 -11.10 16.47 0.55
CA GLY A 58 -11.00 17.92 0.69
C GLY A 58 -10.09 18.74 -0.22
N SER A 59 -9.25 18.20 -1.11
CA SER A 59 -8.46 19.10 -2.01
C SER A 59 -7.82 18.48 -3.25
N SER A 60 -8.30 17.35 -3.76
CA SER A 60 -7.76 16.84 -5.02
C SER A 60 -8.30 17.64 -6.21
N SER A 61 -7.69 18.79 -6.46
CA SER A 61 -7.70 19.43 -7.77
C SER A 61 -6.81 18.60 -8.70
N GLN A 62 -7.18 17.33 -8.93
CA GLN A 62 -6.52 16.42 -9.87
C GLN A 62 -6.83 16.79 -11.33
N ARG A 63 -7.11 18.07 -11.57
CA ARG A 63 -7.19 18.65 -12.88
C ARG A 63 -6.00 19.58 -13.00
N LEU A 64 -5.01 19.14 -13.76
CA LEU A 64 -4.04 20.06 -14.32
C LEU A 64 -4.81 21.22 -14.98
N PRO A 65 -4.36 22.47 -14.82
CA PRO A 65 -5.03 23.60 -15.46
C PRO A 65 -5.15 23.32 -16.96
N VAL A 66 -6.37 23.41 -17.49
CA VAL A 66 -6.63 23.26 -18.92
C VAL A 66 -5.80 24.33 -19.66
N ALA A 67 -4.95 23.90 -20.59
CA ALA A 67 -4.15 24.81 -21.39
C ALA A 67 -5.09 25.79 -22.12
N ARG A 68 -4.93 27.09 -21.87
CA ARG A 68 -5.69 28.13 -22.58
C ARG A 68 -5.18 28.19 -24.01
N SER A 69 -6.09 28.31 -24.98
CA SER A 69 -5.72 28.52 -26.37
C SER A 69 -4.97 29.84 -26.49
N SER A 70 -3.76 29.76 -27.04
CA SER A 70 -2.93 30.91 -27.40
C SER A 70 -3.70 31.76 -28.41
N LYS A 71 -4.26 32.89 -27.94
CA LYS A 71 -4.61 33.99 -28.83
C LYS A 71 -3.36 34.83 -28.96
N SER A 72 -2.69 34.72 -30.10
CA SER A 72 -1.62 35.61 -30.52
C SER A 72 -2.14 37.05 -30.49
N SER A 73 -1.68 37.83 -29.53
CA SER A 73 -1.73 39.28 -29.56
C SER A 73 -0.37 39.79 -29.07
N THR A 74 0.50 40.00 -30.05
CA THR A 74 1.54 41.03 -30.12
C THR A 74 1.77 41.93 -28.89
N LEU A 75 3.06 42.02 -28.50
CA LEU A 75 3.71 43.11 -27.74
C LEU A 75 3.24 43.25 -26.27
N GLU A 76 4.07 43.15 -25.24
CA GLU A 76 5.21 44.04 -24.97
C GLU A 76 6.25 43.40 -24.04
N LYS A 77 7.48 43.85 -24.25
CA LYS A 77 8.66 43.67 -23.41
C LYS A 77 8.39 44.16 -21.97
N SER A 78 8.02 43.28 -21.03
CA SER A 78 8.01 43.66 -19.60
C SER A 78 8.29 42.53 -18.62
N PHE A 79 8.65 41.32 -19.06
CA PHE A 79 8.92 40.19 -18.15
C PHE A 79 10.39 40.00 -17.75
N LEU A 80 11.33 40.76 -18.32
CA LEU A 80 12.75 40.64 -17.96
C LEU A 80 13.13 41.40 -16.68
N ARG A 81 12.19 42.11 -16.04
CA ARG A 81 12.50 42.96 -14.86
C ARG A 81 12.18 42.34 -13.50
N SER A 82 11.61 41.14 -13.44
CA SER A 82 11.33 40.46 -12.16
C SER A 82 12.30 39.33 -11.83
N LEU A 83 13.30 39.06 -12.68
CA LEU A 83 14.39 38.12 -12.42
C LEU A 83 15.58 38.74 -11.68
N SER A 84 15.38 39.90 -11.03
CA SER A 84 16.24 40.31 -9.91
C SER A 84 15.90 39.46 -8.67
N LEU A 85 16.00 38.13 -8.83
CA LEU A 85 16.11 37.20 -7.73
C LEU A 85 17.52 37.40 -7.19
N GLU A 86 17.59 38.23 -6.15
CA GLU A 86 18.76 38.42 -5.32
C GLU A 86 19.34 37.04 -5.00
N LYS A 87 20.50 36.73 -5.57
CA LYS A 87 21.22 35.49 -5.30
C LYS A 87 21.84 35.61 -3.91
N ASN A 88 21.05 35.31 -2.88
CA ASN A 88 21.56 34.97 -1.57
C ASN A 88 22.30 33.63 -1.67
N LYS A 89 23.63 33.70 -1.84
CA LYS A 89 24.59 32.59 -2.00
C LYS A 89 24.66 31.59 -0.81
N GLY A 90 23.70 31.63 0.12
CA GLY A 90 23.69 30.81 1.33
C GLY A 90 22.72 29.62 1.32
N THR A 91 21.74 29.59 0.41
CA THR A 91 20.65 28.59 0.43
C THR A 91 20.99 27.32 -0.37
N ASP A 92 21.84 27.43 -1.39
CA ASP A 92 22.17 26.34 -2.31
C ASP A 92 22.87 25.15 -1.62
N ALA A 93 23.77 25.43 -0.67
CA ALA A 93 24.53 24.39 0.04
C ALA A 93 23.66 23.54 0.98
N ILE A 94 22.61 24.13 1.56
CA ILE A 94 21.67 23.42 2.44
C ILE A 94 20.76 22.53 1.59
N ASP A 95 20.30 23.03 0.44
CA ASP A 95 19.48 22.24 -0.49
C ASP A 95 20.27 21.07 -1.11
N GLU A 96 21.55 21.25 -1.41
CA GLU A 96 22.43 20.18 -1.90
C GLU A 96 22.68 19.08 -0.87
N THR A 97 22.93 19.47 0.39
CA THR A 97 23.14 18.49 1.48
C THR A 97 21.87 17.67 1.75
N LEU A 98 20.69 18.28 1.74
CA LEU A 98 19.41 17.57 1.84
C LEU A 98 19.20 16.58 0.67
N LYS A 99 19.50 16.99 -0.56
CA LYS A 99 19.42 16.09 -1.74
C LYS A 99 20.38 14.91 -1.65
N MET A 100 21.58 15.10 -1.09
CA MET A 100 22.53 14.00 -0.89
C MET A 100 22.03 12.99 0.14
N GLU A 101 21.40 13.45 1.22
CA GLU A 101 20.81 12.58 2.24
C GLU A 101 19.63 11.77 1.68
N GLU A 102 18.77 12.40 0.88
CA GLU A 102 17.69 11.70 0.17
C GLU A 102 18.22 10.63 -0.79
N LYS A 103 19.26 10.93 -1.58
CA LYS A 103 19.89 9.97 -2.48
C LYS A 103 20.42 8.74 -1.74
N LYS A 104 21.07 8.92 -0.59
CA LYS A 104 21.54 7.79 0.25
C LYS A 104 20.37 6.91 0.69
N LYS A 105 19.29 7.53 1.16
CA LYS A 105 18.07 6.80 1.58
C LYS A 105 17.45 6.00 0.44
N TYR A 106 17.37 6.58 -0.77
CA TYR A 106 16.86 5.85 -1.94
C TYR A 106 17.78 4.72 -2.37
N LEU A 107 19.09 4.89 -2.25
CA LEU A 107 20.08 3.84 -2.54
C LEU A 107 19.93 2.65 -1.59
N GLU A 108 19.75 2.89 -0.29
CA GLU A 108 19.47 1.82 0.68
C GLU A 108 18.15 1.10 0.39
N LYS A 109 17.09 1.84 0.02
CA LYS A 109 15.82 1.25 -0.38
C LYS A 109 15.96 0.37 -1.63
N ALA A 110 16.75 0.78 -2.61
CA ALA A 110 17.02 -0.01 -3.81
C ALA A 110 17.73 -1.32 -3.46
N LYS A 111 18.76 -1.27 -2.61
CA LYS A 111 19.46 -2.47 -2.11
C LYS A 111 18.50 -3.44 -1.40
N LYS A 112 17.65 -2.94 -0.50
CA LYS A 112 16.63 -3.76 0.18
C LYS A 112 15.64 -4.39 -0.79
N ARG A 113 15.21 -3.65 -1.81
CA ARG A 113 14.33 -4.17 -2.87
C ARG A 113 15.00 -5.31 -3.64
N ASP A 114 16.26 -5.14 -4.02
CA ASP A 114 17.02 -6.15 -4.76
C ASP A 114 17.21 -7.43 -3.94
N GLU A 115 17.49 -7.31 -2.64
CA GLU A 115 17.58 -8.43 -1.72
C GLU A 115 16.26 -9.22 -1.63
N ILE A 116 15.12 -8.52 -1.50
CA ILE A 116 13.78 -9.14 -1.49
C ILE A 116 13.50 -9.86 -2.81
N LEU A 117 13.84 -9.24 -3.95
CA LEU A 117 13.64 -9.85 -5.26
C LEU A 117 14.51 -11.10 -5.43
N GLN A 118 15.75 -11.08 -4.96
CA GLN A 118 16.64 -12.24 -4.98
C GLN A 118 16.09 -13.38 -4.11
N LEU A 119 15.56 -13.07 -2.93
CA LEU A 119 14.89 -14.06 -2.07
C LEU A 119 13.72 -14.73 -2.79
N PHE A 120 12.84 -13.95 -3.43
CA PHE A 120 11.71 -14.51 -4.18
C PHE A 120 12.15 -15.37 -5.36
N LYS A 121 13.20 -14.97 -6.08
CA LYS A 121 13.78 -15.79 -7.17
C LYS A 121 14.26 -17.14 -6.63
N LYS A 122 15.02 -17.15 -5.54
CA LYS A 122 15.50 -18.37 -4.89
C LYS A 122 14.34 -19.28 -4.44
N GLN A 123 13.33 -18.71 -3.77
CA GLN A 123 12.15 -19.48 -3.35
C GLN A 123 11.40 -20.09 -4.53
N ARG A 124 11.29 -19.36 -5.65
CA ARG A 124 10.66 -19.86 -6.87
C ARG A 124 11.46 -21.01 -7.48
N GLU A 125 12.78 -20.89 -7.56
CA GLU A 125 13.67 -21.94 -8.07
C GLU A 125 13.60 -23.20 -7.20
N GLU A 126 13.60 -23.04 -5.87
CA GLU A 126 13.42 -24.14 -4.92
C GLU A 126 12.05 -24.82 -5.05
N ARG A 127 10.98 -24.05 -5.30
CA ARG A 127 9.66 -24.61 -5.57
C ARG A 127 9.68 -25.42 -6.86
N ILE A 128 10.22 -24.85 -7.94
CA ILE A 128 10.30 -25.50 -9.26
C ILE A 128 11.12 -26.79 -9.16
N SER A 129 12.25 -26.81 -8.46
CA SER A 129 13.07 -28.01 -8.31
C SER A 129 12.34 -29.13 -7.56
N LYS A 130 11.63 -28.79 -6.46
CA LYS A 130 10.79 -29.75 -5.72
C LYS A 130 9.63 -30.28 -6.57
N GLU A 131 8.99 -29.40 -7.34
CA GLU A 131 7.92 -29.80 -8.25
C GLU A 131 8.45 -30.74 -9.33
N LEU A 132 9.58 -30.43 -9.97
CA LEU A 132 10.21 -31.27 -10.97
C LEU A 132 10.54 -32.68 -10.44
N ILE A 133 11.06 -32.78 -9.22
CA ILE A 133 11.36 -34.08 -8.58
C ILE A 133 10.07 -34.85 -8.27
N SER A 134 9.00 -34.17 -7.84
CA SER A 134 7.73 -34.82 -7.49
C SER A 134 6.85 -35.17 -8.69
N LEU A 135 7.04 -34.54 -9.86
CA LEU A 135 6.25 -34.79 -11.08
C LEU A 135 6.06 -36.29 -11.41
N PRO A 136 7.08 -37.17 -11.35
CA PRO A 136 6.93 -38.59 -11.65
C PRO A 136 6.10 -39.36 -10.61
N TYR A 137 6.06 -38.86 -9.37
CA TYR A 137 5.43 -39.53 -8.22
C TYR A 137 4.04 -38.97 -7.88
N LYS A 138 3.60 -37.91 -8.57
CA LYS A 138 2.25 -37.35 -8.37
C LYS A 138 1.21 -38.38 -8.83
N PRO A 139 0.26 -38.79 -7.97
CA PRO A 139 -0.78 -39.72 -8.36
C PRO A 139 -1.58 -39.12 -9.51
N LYS A 140 -1.65 -39.85 -10.62
CA LYS A 140 -2.44 -39.46 -11.78
C LYS A 140 -3.91 -39.51 -11.40
N ASN A 141 -4.46 -38.40 -10.92
CA ASN A 141 -5.91 -38.23 -10.90
C ASN A 141 -6.42 -38.45 -12.32
N LYS A 142 -7.42 -39.32 -12.45
CA LYS A 142 -7.99 -39.75 -13.72
C LYS A 142 -8.23 -38.54 -14.60
N VAL A 143 -7.53 -38.53 -15.73
CA VAL A 143 -7.43 -37.43 -16.69
C VAL A 143 -8.83 -37.06 -17.20
N CYS A 144 -9.37 -35.90 -16.77
CA CYS A 144 -10.25 -35.14 -17.65
C CYS A 144 -9.36 -34.60 -18.77
N LYS A 145 -9.57 -35.07 -20.00
CA LYS A 145 -8.80 -34.67 -21.17
C LYS A 145 -9.08 -33.21 -21.51
N ALA A 146 -8.32 -32.29 -20.93
CA ALA A 146 -8.23 -30.91 -21.41
C ALA A 146 -7.04 -30.80 -22.39
N LYS A 147 -7.29 -30.10 -23.48
CA LYS A 147 -6.50 -30.07 -24.72
C LYS A 147 -5.06 -29.61 -24.49
N LYS A 148 -4.12 -30.22 -25.23
CA LYS A 148 -2.75 -29.71 -25.42
C LYS A 148 -2.83 -28.28 -25.95
N VAL A 149 -2.53 -27.29 -25.11
CA VAL A 149 -2.14 -25.96 -25.56
C VAL A 149 -0.63 -25.93 -25.55
N ILE A 150 -0.06 -25.76 -26.73
CA ILE A 150 1.37 -25.65 -27.00
C ILE A 150 1.87 -24.37 -26.33
N PRO A 151 3.02 -24.37 -25.65
CA PRO A 151 3.68 -23.14 -25.25
C PRO A 151 4.40 -22.57 -26.48
N GLU A 152 3.74 -21.69 -27.23
CA GLU A 152 4.44 -20.69 -28.04
C GLU A 152 5.07 -19.70 -27.04
N SER A 153 6.33 -19.88 -26.69
CA SER A 153 7.50 -19.44 -27.45
C SER A 153 7.82 -17.97 -27.12
N ASN A 154 8.53 -17.83 -25.99
CA ASN A 154 9.25 -16.68 -25.43
C ASN A 154 10.37 -16.15 -26.37
N LYS A 155 10.19 -16.27 -27.69
CA LYS A 155 11.18 -15.97 -28.73
C LYS A 155 10.95 -14.60 -29.37
N GLU A 156 9.71 -14.12 -29.38
CA GLU A 156 9.33 -12.84 -29.97
C GLU A 156 9.98 -11.67 -29.22
N ASP A 157 9.96 -11.71 -27.88
CA ASP A 157 10.58 -10.69 -27.01
C ASP A 157 12.11 -10.57 -27.19
N GLN A 158 12.81 -11.62 -27.64
CA GLN A 158 14.27 -11.56 -27.88
C GLN A 158 14.63 -11.04 -29.27
N GLU A 159 13.73 -11.13 -30.24
CA GLU A 159 13.95 -10.68 -31.60
C GLU A 159 13.75 -9.16 -31.71
N GLU A 160 12.77 -8.60 -30.99
CA GLU A 160 12.53 -7.16 -30.93
C GLU A 160 13.73 -6.36 -30.37
N VAL A 161 14.43 -6.90 -29.37
CA VAL A 161 15.61 -6.22 -28.77
C VAL A 161 16.82 -6.21 -29.73
N LYS A 162 16.90 -7.17 -30.66
CA LYS A 162 17.97 -7.21 -31.67
C LYS A 162 17.69 -6.31 -32.88
N ALA A 163 16.43 -6.03 -33.18
CA ALA A 163 16.03 -5.18 -34.31
C ALA A 163 16.21 -3.67 -34.04
N LEU A 164 16.53 -3.27 -32.80
CA LEU A 164 16.68 -1.89 -32.36
C LEU A 164 18.14 -1.39 -32.30
N ASN A 165 19.12 -2.22 -32.66
CA ASN A 165 20.55 -1.85 -32.72
C ASN A 165 21.06 -1.74 -34.15
#